data_AF-A0A7Z2STT8-F1
#
_entry.id   AF-A0A7Z2STT8-F1
#
_cell.length_a   1.000
_cell.length_b   1.000
_cell.length_c   1.000
_cell.angle_alpha   90.00
_cell.angle_beta   90.00
_cell.angle_gamma   90.00
#
_symmetry.space_group_name_H-M   'P 1'
#
loop_
_entity.id
_entity.type
_entity.pdbx_description
1 polymer ?
#
loop_
_entity_poly.entity_id
_entity_poly.type
_entity_poly.pdbx_seq_one_letter_code
_entity_poly.pdbx_strand_id
1 'polypeptide(L)'
;MNVKRTVEIVLTVIGMVLFGIPLFVSTVVMGGIDDPGVREGVENFINSSEFQAQPGAEDFTSGQLLTMFESLGQFVLIASIIGLAVGILALIFLIGNKKPKAAGIMLIVSAIVLTLATLFLGIFGGAAYLVAGIVALVRKSRKPLDGTVT
;
A
#
# COMPACT_ATOMS: atom_id res chain seq x y z
N MET A 1 -5.72 -29.68 -17.83
CA MET A 1 -5.76 -29.42 -16.37
C MET A 1 -5.33 -27.97 -16.13
N ASN A 2 -6.25 -27.09 -15.72
CA ASN A 2 -5.92 -25.67 -15.45
C ASN A 2 -4.92 -25.56 -14.29
N VAL A 3 -3.87 -24.74 -14.45
CA VAL A 3 -2.93 -24.47 -13.36
C VAL A 3 -3.65 -23.67 -12.28
N LYS A 4 -3.86 -24.27 -11.10
CA LYS A 4 -4.41 -23.58 -9.94
C LYS A 4 -3.35 -22.64 -9.37
N ARG A 5 -3.55 -21.32 -9.50
CA ARG A 5 -2.69 -20.27 -8.92
C ARG A 5 -3.18 -19.81 -7.55
N THR A 6 -3.62 -20.76 -6.72
CA THR A 6 -4.27 -20.49 -5.43
C THR A 6 -3.36 -19.71 -4.48
N VAL A 7 -2.08 -20.06 -4.41
CA VAL A 7 -1.12 -19.39 -3.51
C VAL A 7 -0.96 -17.92 -3.87
N GLU A 8 -0.76 -17.61 -5.16
CA GLU A 8 -0.59 -16.23 -5.63
C GLU A 8 -1.87 -15.41 -5.38
N ILE A 9 -3.04 -16.00 -5.67
CA ILE A 9 -4.33 -15.37 -5.45
C ILE A 9 -4.55 -15.07 -3.96
N VAL A 10 -4.35 -16.05 -3.08
CA VAL A 10 -4.56 -15.88 -1.64
C VAL A 10 -3.61 -14.83 -1.08
N LEU A 11 -2.33 -14.86 -1.45
CA LEU A 11 -1.36 -13.85 -1.00
C LEU A 11 -1.70 -12.44 -1.53
N THR A 12 -2.21 -12.33 -2.75
CA THR A 12 -2.67 -11.05 -3.31
C THR A 12 -3.88 -10.54 -2.53
N VAL A 13 -4.86 -11.38 -2.21
CA VAL A 13 -6.01 -10.99 -1.38
C VAL A 13 -5.56 -10.56 0.02
N ILE A 14 -4.64 -11.29 0.66
CA ILE A 14 -4.07 -10.90 1.96
C ILE A 14 -3.40 -9.53 1.85
N GLY A 15 -2.58 -9.31 0.82
CA GLY A 15 -1.95 -8.01 0.59
C GLY A 15 -2.96 -6.87 0.44
N MET A 16 -4.05 -7.10 -0.29
CA MET A 16 -5.13 -6.11 -0.43
C MET A 16 -5.77 -5.78 0.92
N VAL A 17 -6.14 -6.80 1.71
CA VAL A 17 -6.73 -6.59 3.04
C VAL A 17 -5.78 -5.81 3.94
N LEU A 18 -4.49 -6.12 3.91
CA LEU A 18 -3.47 -5.43 4.70
C LEU A 18 -3.22 -3.99 4.24
N PHE A 19 -3.31 -3.70 2.94
CA PHE A 19 -3.34 -2.31 2.44
C PHE A 19 -4.60 -1.54 2.86
N GLY A 20 -5.63 -2.23 3.35
CA GLY A 20 -6.76 -1.61 4.05
C GLY A 20 -6.37 -0.92 5.36
N ILE A 21 -5.27 -1.33 6.01
CA ILE A 21 -4.80 -0.71 7.26
C ILE A 21 -4.35 0.74 7.03
N PRO A 22 -3.37 1.04 6.15
CA PRO A 22 -2.97 2.43 5.90
C PRO A 22 -4.13 3.25 5.31
N LEU A 23 -5.02 2.65 4.51
CA LEU A 23 -6.24 3.31 4.06
C LEU A 23 -7.10 3.76 5.25
N PHE A 24 -7.40 2.84 6.17
CA PHE A 24 -8.22 3.11 7.34
C PHE A 24 -7.58 4.17 8.24
N VAL A 25 -6.28 4.04 8.55
CA VAL A 25 -5.54 5.03 9.35
C VAL A 25 -5.61 6.41 8.71
N SER A 26 -5.33 6.53 7.41
CA SER A 26 -5.45 7.80 6.69
C SER A 26 -6.86 8.38 6.75
N THR A 27 -7.90 7.57 6.58
CA THR A 27 -9.29 8.06 6.66
C THR A 27 -9.63 8.61 8.05
N VAL A 28 -9.19 7.94 9.11
CA VAL A 28 -9.43 8.37 10.49
C VAL A 28 -8.66 9.67 10.79
N VAL A 29 -7.39 9.75 10.38
CA VAL A 29 -6.56 10.95 10.58
C VAL A 29 -7.15 12.15 9.85
N MET A 30 -7.52 12.00 8.57
CA MET A 30 -8.11 13.09 7.80
C MET A 30 -9.47 13.52 8.34
N GLY A 31 -10.28 12.58 8.84
CA GLY A 31 -11.58 12.90 9.45
C GLY A 31 -11.48 13.59 10.81
N GLY A 32 -10.35 13.43 11.53
CA GLY A 32 -10.13 14.00 12.86
C GLY A 32 -9.30 15.27 12.87
N ILE A 33 -8.67 15.67 11.76
CA ILE A 33 -7.70 16.79 11.76
C ILE A 33 -8.35 18.15 12.03
N ASP A 34 -9.64 18.28 11.75
CA ASP A 34 -10.43 19.48 12.02
C ASP A 34 -10.98 19.55 13.45
N ASP A 35 -10.86 18.47 14.22
CA ASP A 35 -11.35 18.40 15.59
C ASP A 35 -10.63 19.43 16.49
N PRO A 36 -11.37 20.24 17.29
CA PRO A 36 -10.77 21.23 18.17
C PRO A 36 -9.73 20.66 19.13
N GLY A 37 -9.93 19.43 19.63
CA GLY A 37 -9.00 18.77 20.55
C GLY A 37 -7.71 18.34 19.85
N VAL A 38 -7.78 17.93 18.58
CA VAL A 38 -6.58 17.65 17.78
C VAL A 38 -5.79 18.93 17.51
N ARG A 39 -6.48 20.02 17.17
CA ARG A 39 -5.85 21.34 16.94
C ARG A 39 -5.18 21.87 18.20
N GLU A 40 -5.86 21.81 19.34
CA GLU A 40 -5.33 22.21 20.64
C GLU A 40 -4.12 21.34 21.01
N GLY A 41 -4.19 20.02 20.77
CA GLY A 41 -3.06 19.11 20.98
C GLY A 41 -1.82 19.49 20.16
N VAL A 42 -2.00 19.85 18.88
CA VAL A 42 -0.90 20.29 18.01
C VAL A 42 -0.36 21.65 18.44
N GLU A 43 -1.22 22.57 18.86
CA GLU A 43 -0.80 23.87 19.38
C GLU A 43 0.02 23.74 20.67
N ASN A 44 -0.44 22.90 21.61
CA ASN A 44 0.29 22.56 22.82
C ASN A 44 1.64 21.89 22.52
N PHE A 45 1.70 21.03 21.49
CA PHE A 45 2.94 20.41 21.07
C PHE A 45 3.95 21.43 20.51
N ILE A 46 3.53 22.37 19.67
CA ILE A 46 4.43 23.41 19.13
C ILE A 46 4.89 24.37 20.22
N ASN A 47 4.00 24.72 21.14
CA ASN A 47 4.33 25.59 22.26
C ASN A 47 5.10 24.88 23.38
N SER A 48 5.34 23.56 23.26
CA SER A 48 6.11 22.80 24.24
C SER A 48 7.58 23.24 24.24
N SER A 49 8.19 23.22 25.42
CA SER A 49 9.63 23.50 25.57
C SER A 49 10.50 22.52 24.79
N GLU A 50 10.06 21.26 24.60
CA GLU A 50 10.79 20.29 23.80
C GLU A 50 10.84 20.67 22.33
N PHE A 51 9.70 21.06 21.74
CA PHE A 51 9.65 21.45 20.33
C PHE A 51 10.41 22.76 20.10
N GLN A 52 10.25 23.75 20.97
CA GLN A 52 10.92 25.05 20.84
C GLN A 52 12.44 24.97 21.04
N ALA A 53 12.95 23.92 21.69
CA ALA A 53 14.39 23.69 21.81
C ALA A 53 15.02 23.17 20.50
N GLN A 54 14.22 22.75 19.51
CA GLN A 54 14.73 22.27 18.23
C GLN A 54 15.21 23.45 17.36
N PRO A 55 16.39 23.36 16.71
CA PRO A 55 16.82 24.37 15.75
C PRO A 55 15.81 24.54 14.62
N GLY A 56 15.33 25.76 14.39
CA GLY A 56 14.34 26.07 13.36
C GLY A 56 12.88 25.81 13.77
N ALA A 57 12.58 25.52 15.03
CA ALA A 57 11.21 25.36 15.53
C ALA A 57 10.35 26.63 15.37
N GLU A 58 10.99 27.79 15.41
CA GLU A 58 10.37 29.11 15.27
C GLU A 58 9.71 29.32 13.89
N ASP A 59 10.16 28.56 12.88
CA ASP A 59 9.65 28.63 11.50
C ASP A 59 8.35 27.82 11.31
N PHE A 60 7.95 27.04 12.31
CA PHE A 60 6.78 26.16 12.23
C PHE A 60 5.60 26.70 13.04
N THR A 61 4.48 26.87 12.36
CA THR A 61 3.18 27.18 12.96
C THR A 61 2.30 25.94 13.09
N SER A 62 1.31 25.99 13.99
CA SER A 62 0.30 24.92 14.14
C SER A 62 -0.46 24.67 12.85
N GLY A 63 -0.79 25.73 12.11
CA GLY A 63 -1.41 25.64 10.79
C GLY A 63 -0.54 24.94 9.75
N GLN A 64 0.78 25.16 9.74
CA GLN A 64 1.70 24.47 8.83
C GLN A 64 1.83 22.99 9.19
N LEU A 65 1.98 22.63 10.48
CA LEU A 65 2.03 21.22 10.88
C LEU A 65 0.74 20.48 10.54
N LEU A 66 -0.43 21.08 10.82
CA LEU A 66 -1.73 20.49 10.47
C LEU A 66 -1.83 20.27 8.95
N THR A 67 -1.49 21.26 8.14
CA THR A 67 -1.48 21.14 6.67
C THR A 67 -0.53 20.02 6.20
N MET A 68 0.63 19.86 6.84
CA MET A 68 1.56 18.78 6.53
C MET A 68 0.97 17.41 6.86
N PHE A 69 0.36 17.24 8.04
CA PHE A 69 -0.31 15.99 8.41
C PHE A 69 -1.48 15.67 7.48
N GLU A 70 -2.27 16.68 7.09
CA GLU A 70 -3.36 16.52 6.12
C GLU A 70 -2.82 16.04 4.78
N SER A 71 -1.80 16.70 4.25
CA SER A 71 -1.17 16.36 2.96
C SER A 71 -0.57 14.95 2.98
N LEU A 72 0.16 14.59 4.04
CA LEU A 72 0.70 13.24 4.21
C LEU A 72 -0.42 12.20 4.33
N GLY A 73 -1.45 12.49 5.12
CA GLY A 73 -2.62 11.63 5.28
C GLY A 73 -3.29 11.35 3.93
N GLN A 74 -3.51 12.39 3.12
CA GLN A 74 -4.08 12.29 1.78
C GLN A 74 -3.17 11.54 0.81
N PHE A 75 -1.86 11.77 0.86
CA PHE A 75 -0.90 11.04 0.03
C PHE A 75 -0.92 9.54 0.32
N VAL A 76 -0.88 9.15 1.60
CA VAL A 76 -0.96 7.74 2.05
C VAL A 76 -2.33 7.13 1.70
N LEU A 77 -3.42 7.91 1.79
CA LEU A 77 -4.76 7.49 1.39
C LEU A 77 -4.78 7.07 -0.10
N ILE A 78 -4.31 7.96 -0.98
CA ILE A 78 -4.27 7.73 -2.42
C ILE A 78 -3.36 6.53 -2.75
N ALA A 79 -2.18 6.46 -2.14
CA ALA A 79 -1.28 5.32 -2.32
C ALA A 79 -1.93 3.99 -1.92
N SER A 80 -2.71 3.97 -0.84
CA SER A 80 -3.42 2.78 -0.36
C SER A 80 -4.54 2.36 -1.33
N ILE A 81 -5.29 3.31 -1.89
CA ILE A 81 -6.30 3.04 -2.93
C ILE A 81 -5.64 2.45 -4.19
N ILE A 82 -4.49 2.99 -4.61
CA ILE A 82 -3.72 2.44 -5.73
C ILE A 82 -3.29 1.01 -5.41
N GLY A 83 -2.85 0.73 -4.18
CA GLY A 83 -2.50 -0.63 -3.74
C GLY A 83 -3.65 -1.63 -3.87
N LEU A 84 -4.86 -1.23 -3.51
CA LEU A 84 -6.06 -2.05 -3.73
C LEU A 84 -6.35 -2.25 -5.22
N ALA A 85 -6.29 -1.19 -6.02
CA ALA A 85 -6.54 -1.26 -7.47
C ALA A 85 -5.54 -2.19 -8.18
N VAL A 86 -4.26 -2.09 -7.86
CA VAL A 86 -3.21 -2.99 -8.35
C VAL A 86 -3.50 -4.44 -7.96
N GLY A 87 -3.89 -4.68 -6.71
CA GLY A 87 -4.25 -6.03 -6.25
C GLY A 87 -5.38 -6.63 -7.08
N ILE A 88 -6.43 -5.84 -7.35
CA ILE A 88 -7.55 -6.26 -8.20
C ILE A 88 -7.08 -6.59 -9.62
N LEU A 89 -6.26 -5.73 -10.24
CA LEU A 89 -5.72 -5.98 -11.58
C LEU A 89 -4.87 -7.25 -11.63
N ALA A 90 -4.02 -7.47 -10.61
CA ALA A 90 -3.21 -8.67 -10.49
C ALA A 90 -4.08 -9.93 -10.33
N LEU A 91 -5.16 -9.87 -9.53
CA LEU A 91 -6.11 -10.97 -9.40
C LEU A 91 -6.75 -11.34 -10.74
N ILE A 92 -7.18 -10.36 -11.54
CA ILE A 92 -7.75 -10.60 -12.87
C ILE A 92 -6.75 -11.33 -13.78
N PHE A 93 -5.46 -11.02 -13.68
CA PHE A 93 -4.41 -11.66 -14.47
C PHE A 93 -4.01 -13.06 -13.96
N LEU A 94 -4.11 -13.30 -12.65
CA LEU A 94 -3.81 -14.58 -12.02
C LEU A 94 -4.96 -15.58 -12.19
N ILE A 95 -6.21 -15.13 -12.07
CA ILE A 95 -7.41 -15.95 -12.28
C ILE A 95 -7.46 -16.43 -13.73
N GLY A 96 -7.62 -17.74 -13.91
CA GLY A 96 -7.60 -18.36 -15.24
C GLY A 96 -6.23 -18.36 -15.92
N ASN A 97 -5.14 -18.01 -15.20
CA ASN A 97 -3.77 -18.06 -15.71
C ASN A 97 -3.55 -17.22 -16.99
N LYS A 98 -4.23 -16.06 -17.11
CA LYS A 98 -4.20 -15.22 -18.31
C LYS A 98 -2.82 -14.58 -18.56
N LYS A 99 -2.31 -13.83 -17.57
CA LYS A 99 -1.04 -13.08 -17.68
C LYS A 99 -0.26 -13.10 -16.35
N PRO A 100 0.10 -14.29 -15.83
CA PRO A 100 0.69 -14.41 -14.50
C PRO A 100 2.05 -13.72 -14.35
N LYS A 101 2.86 -13.65 -15.42
CA LYS A 101 4.15 -12.94 -15.38
C LYS A 101 3.95 -11.43 -15.24
N ALA A 102 2.98 -10.86 -15.97
CA ALA A 102 2.67 -9.44 -15.87
C ALA A 102 2.14 -9.10 -14.48
N ALA A 103 1.26 -9.94 -13.92
CA ALA A 103 0.80 -9.81 -12.54
C ALA A 103 1.97 -9.86 -11.54
N GLY A 104 2.91 -10.78 -11.74
CA GLY A 104 4.07 -10.93 -10.88
C GLY A 104 4.95 -9.69 -10.82
N ILE A 105 5.32 -9.14 -11.98
CA ILE A 105 6.12 -7.90 -12.06
C ILE A 105 5.36 -6.74 -11.42
N MET A 106 4.07 -6.59 -11.74
CA MET A 106 3.23 -5.54 -11.20
C MET A 106 3.20 -5.58 -9.67
N LEU A 107 2.97 -6.75 -9.07
CA LEU A 107 2.95 -6.91 -7.61
C LEU A 107 4.29 -6.61 -6.95
N ILE A 108 5.42 -7.00 -7.56
CA ILE A 108 6.76 -6.71 -7.02
C ILE A 108 7.04 -5.20 -7.05
N VAL A 109 6.79 -4.54 -8.19
CA VAL A 109 7.01 -3.09 -8.31
C VAL A 109 6.13 -2.34 -7.32
N SER A 110 4.85 -2.71 -7.25
CA SER A 110 3.91 -2.09 -6.31
C SER A 110 4.26 -2.38 -4.85
N ALA A 111 4.78 -3.56 -4.52
CA ALA A 111 5.25 -3.85 -3.16
C ALA A 111 6.32 -2.86 -2.71
N ILE A 112 7.28 -2.54 -3.57
CA ILE A 112 8.35 -1.59 -3.25
C ILE A 112 7.81 -0.15 -3.21
N VAL A 113 7.17 0.29 -4.30
CA VAL A 113 6.72 1.67 -4.47
C VAL A 113 5.67 2.04 -3.41
N LEU A 114 4.68 1.19 -3.17
CA LEU A 114 3.58 1.50 -2.28
C LEU A 114 3.95 1.34 -0.80
N THR A 115 4.89 0.46 -0.45
CA THR A 115 5.41 0.42 0.92
C THR A 115 6.11 1.73 1.26
N LEU A 116 6.91 2.26 0.34
CA LEU A 116 7.56 3.56 0.54
C LEU A 116 6.55 4.71 0.52
N ALA A 117 5.60 4.70 -0.42
CA ALA A 117 4.58 5.74 -0.53
C ALA A 117 3.63 5.78 0.69
N THR A 118 3.43 4.65 1.37
CA THR A 118 2.64 4.57 2.61
C THR A 118 3.47 4.79 3.87
N LEU A 119 4.69 5.31 3.76
CA LEU A 119 5.61 5.55 4.90
C LEU A 119 5.81 4.28 5.74
N PHE A 120 5.95 3.13 5.09
CA PHE A 120 6.06 1.79 5.69
C PHE A 120 4.83 1.29 6.47
N LEU A 121 3.74 2.06 6.58
CA LEU A 121 2.49 1.56 7.17
C LEU A 121 1.93 0.37 6.39
N GLY A 122 2.13 0.35 5.06
CA GLY A 122 1.73 -0.74 4.19
C GLY A 122 2.70 -1.92 4.14
N ILE A 123 3.74 -2.00 4.98
CA ILE A 123 4.83 -2.98 4.84
C ILE A 123 4.35 -4.44 4.80
N PHE A 124 3.36 -4.81 5.61
CA PHE A 124 2.84 -6.17 5.61
C PHE A 124 2.05 -6.49 4.33
N GLY A 125 1.30 -5.52 3.80
CA GLY A 125 0.62 -5.65 2.51
C GLY A 125 1.62 -5.72 1.35
N GLY A 126 2.65 -4.89 1.39
CA GLY A 126 3.78 -4.91 0.46
C GLY A 126 4.53 -6.24 0.48
N ALA A 127 4.83 -6.78 1.67
CA ALA A 127 5.47 -8.09 1.80
C ALA A 127 4.62 -9.21 1.19
N ALA A 128 3.31 -9.21 1.43
CA ALA A 128 2.40 -10.17 0.81
C ALA A 128 2.39 -10.05 -0.73
N TYR A 129 2.34 -8.83 -1.28
CA TYR A 129 2.46 -8.58 -2.72
C TYR A 129 3.81 -9.02 -3.28
N LEU A 130 4.90 -8.76 -2.56
CA LEU A 130 6.25 -9.15 -2.97
C LEU A 130 6.35 -10.67 -3.12
N VAL A 131 5.90 -11.42 -2.10
CA VAL A 131 5.91 -12.89 -2.13
C VAL A 131 4.99 -13.42 -3.22
N ALA A 132 3.76 -12.88 -3.33
CA ALA A 132 2.82 -13.26 -4.38
C ALA A 132 3.43 -13.06 -5.78
N GLY A 133 4.11 -11.92 -5.98
CA GLY A 133 4.74 -11.57 -7.23
C GLY A 133 5.91 -12.49 -7.59
N ILE A 134 6.80 -12.78 -6.62
CA ILE A 134 7.92 -13.72 -6.81
C ILE A 134 7.38 -15.12 -7.18
N VAL A 135 6.38 -15.62 -6.44
CA VAL A 135 5.78 -16.92 -6.72
C VAL A 135 5.14 -16.94 -8.12
N ALA A 136 4.48 -15.87 -8.53
CA ALA A 136 3.89 -15.75 -9.86
C ALA A 136 4.93 -15.84 -10.98
N LEU A 137 6.14 -15.28 -10.77
CA LEU A 137 7.25 -15.31 -11.74
C LEU A 137 7.95 -16.65 -11.81
N VAL A 138 8.21 -17.29 -10.67
CA VAL A 138 8.96 -18.56 -10.60
C VAL A 138 8.09 -19.73 -11.05
N ARG A 139 6.77 -19.69 -10.82
CA ARG A 139 5.87 -20.79 -11.19
C ARG A 139 5.67 -20.88 -12.70
N LYS A 140 6.23 -21.93 -13.31
CA LYS A 140 6.04 -22.26 -14.72
C LYS A 140 4.56 -22.45 -15.05
N SER A 141 4.06 -21.68 -16.00
CA SER A 141 2.77 -21.96 -16.64
C SER A 141 2.91 -23.27 -17.42
N ARG A 142 2.06 -24.27 -17.16
CA ARG A 142 2.00 -25.44 -18.04
C ARG A 142 1.49 -24.95 -19.40
N LYS A 143 2.32 -25.01 -20.44
CA LYS A 143 1.84 -24.96 -21.82
C LYS A 143 0.90 -26.16 -22.02
N PRO A 144 -0.20 -26.03 -22.78
CA PRO A 144 -0.85 -27.20 -23.34
C PRO A 144 0.22 -28.01 -24.06
N LEU A 145 0.27 -29.32 -23.81
CA LEU A 145 1.07 -30.21 -24.65
C LEU A 145 0.46 -30.10 -26.04
N ASP A 146 1.14 -29.39 -26.93
CA ASP A 146 0.89 -29.49 -28.36
C ASP A 146 1.39 -30.88 -28.76
N GLY A 147 0.50 -31.85 -28.60
CA GLY A 147 0.67 -33.20 -29.10
C GLY A 147 0.28 -33.19 -30.56
N THR A 148 1.26 -33.04 -31.42
CA THR A 148 1.27 -33.66 -32.74
C THR A 148 0.64 -35.05 -32.69
N VAL A 149 -0.50 -35.22 -33.34
CA VAL A 149 -0.82 -36.49 -34.01
C VAL A 149 -1.24 -36.10 -35.42
N THR A 150 -0.47 -36.63 -36.37
CA THR A 150 -0.74 -36.74 -37.81
C THR A 150 -2.18 -37.08 -38.13
#